data_AF-A0A1A8XU99-F1
#
_entry.id   AF-A0A1A8XU99-F1
#
_cell.length_a   1.000
_cell.length_b   1.000
_cell.length_c   1.000
_cell.angle_alpha   90.00
_cell.angle_beta   90.00
_cell.angle_gamma   90.00
#
_symmetry.space_group_name_H-M   'P 1'
#
loop_
_entity.id
_entity.type
_entity.pdbx_description
1 polymer ?
#
loop_
_entity_poly.entity_id
_entity_poly.type
_entity_poly.pdbx_seq_one_letter_code
_entity_poly.pdbx_strand_id
1 'polypeptide(L)'
;MIEKMWELLTTFTEEAQQAALSKCKELSLDQNRGVVSLDESYVNLSSACNILKDAIETEKLIQLPITIQKELAASLDAISKHQTGLIGGSDEVVNLTTSVEKLSTLIWQYGLHNLSGEVLGYQAKLNQLKVMELAATETTRVLEQGIQVKDQLKEILGEATKQSETLQMHVAGANTSLTATNAALEQTIATSQKATESLTTVQQAETKSTELLATSTKSNADILAFETQINELVSGFTRRIQV
;
A
#
# COMPACT_ATOMS: atom_id res chain seq x y z
N MET A 1 -43.16 3.87 50.85
CA MET A 1 -42.04 2.95 50.58
C MET A 1 -41.31 3.37 49.32
N ILE A 2 -42.02 3.53 48.21
CA ILE A 2 -41.49 4.15 46.98
C ILE A 2 -40.93 5.55 47.25
N GLU A 3 -41.68 6.42 47.93
CA GLU A 3 -41.20 7.78 48.31
C GLU A 3 -39.90 7.72 49.13
N LYS A 4 -39.83 6.84 50.13
CA LYS A 4 -38.61 6.64 50.93
C LYS A 4 -37.43 6.16 50.08
N MET A 5 -37.66 5.23 49.15
CA MET A 5 -36.61 4.79 48.22
C MET A 5 -36.16 5.94 47.32
N TRP A 6 -37.10 6.75 46.82
CA TRP A 6 -36.80 7.93 46.01
C TRP A 6 -35.94 8.95 46.76
N GLU A 7 -36.29 9.26 48.01
CA GLU A 7 -35.50 10.13 48.88
C GLU A 7 -34.08 9.59 49.09
N LEU A 8 -33.91 8.28 49.33
CA LEU A 8 -32.58 7.70 49.48
C LEU A 8 -31.76 7.78 48.19
N LEU A 9 -32.39 7.49 47.04
CA LEU A 9 -31.77 7.52 45.72
C LEU A 9 -31.28 8.92 45.30
N THR A 10 -31.84 9.99 45.86
CA THR A 10 -31.36 11.37 45.61
C THR A 10 -30.20 11.77 46.52
N THR A 11 -29.91 11.00 47.58
CA THR A 11 -28.75 11.24 48.47
C THR A 11 -27.45 10.63 47.96
N PHE A 12 -27.52 9.67 47.04
CA PHE A 12 -26.35 9.00 46.45
C PHE A 12 -25.70 9.82 45.33
N THR A 13 -25.32 11.06 45.61
CA THR A 13 -24.73 11.96 44.62
C THR A 13 -23.22 11.74 44.46
N GLU A 14 -22.65 12.19 43.35
CA GLU A 14 -21.20 12.14 43.11
C GLU A 14 -20.42 12.87 44.20
N GLU A 15 -20.96 13.97 44.74
CA GLU A 15 -20.34 14.70 45.85
C GLU A 15 -20.28 13.88 47.12
N ALA A 16 -21.34 13.13 47.44
CA ALA A 16 -21.37 12.24 48.59
C ALA A 16 -20.41 11.04 48.42
N GLN A 17 -20.25 10.54 47.19
CA GLN A 17 -19.28 9.49 46.87
C GLN A 17 -17.85 10.01 47.02
N GLN A 18 -17.58 11.20 46.49
CA GLN A 18 -16.26 11.84 46.58
C GLN A 18 -15.89 12.20 48.02
N ALA A 19 -16.86 12.63 48.84
CA ALA A 19 -16.65 12.87 50.26
C ALA A 19 -16.23 11.59 51.00
N ALA A 20 -16.88 10.46 50.71
CA ALA A 20 -16.54 9.17 51.28
C ALA A 20 -15.14 8.67 50.83
N LEU A 21 -14.81 8.80 49.53
CA LEU A 21 -13.48 8.45 49.01
C LEU A 21 -12.37 9.34 49.61
N SER A 22 -12.64 10.63 49.75
CA SER A 22 -11.69 11.57 50.37
C SER A 22 -11.46 11.23 51.83
N LYS A 23 -12.52 10.83 52.55
CA LYS A 23 -12.40 10.40 53.95
C LYS A 23 -11.64 9.09 54.10
N CYS A 24 -11.80 8.14 53.18
CA CYS A 24 -10.98 6.94 53.13
C CYS A 24 -9.50 7.25 52.95
N LYS A 25 -9.16 8.20 52.07
CA LYS A 25 -7.78 8.65 51.86
C LYS A 25 -7.21 9.35 53.11
N GLU A 26 -7.99 10.22 53.74
CA GLU A 26 -7.61 10.91 54.99
C GLU A 26 -7.28 9.92 56.11
N LEU A 27 -8.10 8.88 56.26
CA LEU A 27 -7.98 7.87 57.31
C LEU A 27 -7.08 6.68 56.93
N SER A 28 -6.45 6.71 55.75
CA SER A 28 -5.64 5.60 55.21
C SER A 28 -6.37 4.25 55.19
N LEU A 29 -7.68 4.27 54.92
CA LEU A 29 -8.49 3.06 54.78
C LEU A 29 -8.20 2.39 53.42
N ASP A 30 -8.11 1.06 53.43
CA ASP A 30 -7.94 0.27 52.20
C ASP A 30 -9.27 0.21 51.42
N GLN A 31 -9.32 0.93 50.30
CA GLN A 31 -10.48 1.03 49.41
C GLN A 31 -10.73 -0.23 48.58
N ASN A 32 -9.79 -1.19 48.57
CA ASN A 32 -9.90 -2.45 47.83
C ASN A 32 -10.22 -3.65 48.72
N ARG A 33 -10.50 -3.41 50.01
CA ARG A 33 -10.74 -4.47 51.00
C ARG A 33 -12.11 -5.15 50.88
N GLY A 34 -13.00 -4.62 50.04
CA GLY A 34 -14.32 -5.16 49.76
C GLY A 34 -14.30 -6.34 48.76
N VAL A 35 -15.49 -6.86 48.44
CA VAL A 35 -15.66 -7.90 47.40
C VAL A 35 -15.24 -7.38 46.02
N VAL A 36 -15.52 -6.10 45.77
CA VAL A 36 -15.01 -5.29 44.66
C VAL A 36 -14.48 -3.98 45.24
N SER A 37 -13.70 -3.24 44.43
CA SER A 37 -13.17 -1.96 44.88
C SER A 37 -14.30 -0.98 45.24
N LEU A 38 -14.02 -0.03 46.14
CA LEU A 38 -15.00 0.99 46.51
C LEU A 38 -15.41 1.88 45.32
N ASP A 39 -14.47 2.15 44.42
CA ASP A 39 -14.71 2.89 43.18
C ASP A 39 -15.69 2.15 42.25
N GLU A 40 -15.42 0.86 42.00
CA GLU A 40 -16.31 -0.01 41.21
C GLU A 40 -17.68 -0.19 41.88
N SER A 41 -17.72 -0.23 43.21
CA SER A 41 -18.99 -0.23 43.95
C SER A 41 -19.78 1.05 43.69
N TYR A 42 -19.15 2.22 43.63
CA TYR A 42 -19.88 3.46 43.31
C TYR A 42 -20.39 3.49 41.86
N VAL A 43 -19.64 2.93 40.91
CA VAL A 43 -20.13 2.74 39.53
C VAL A 43 -21.37 1.85 39.52
N ASN A 44 -21.33 0.71 40.22
CA ASN A 44 -22.46 -0.21 40.32
C ASN A 44 -23.66 0.43 41.03
N LEU A 45 -23.42 1.19 42.11
CA LEU A 45 -24.46 1.93 42.83
C LEU A 45 -25.14 2.96 41.93
N SER A 46 -24.37 3.74 41.17
CA SER A 46 -24.92 4.75 40.24
C SER A 46 -25.80 4.09 39.17
N SER A 47 -25.35 2.97 38.58
CA SER A 47 -26.16 2.20 37.63
C SER A 47 -27.44 1.66 38.29
N ALA A 48 -27.33 1.06 39.47
CA ALA A 48 -28.46 0.57 40.25
C ALA A 48 -29.47 1.68 40.57
N CYS A 49 -28.99 2.88 40.90
CA CYS A 49 -29.84 4.04 41.17
C CYS A 49 -30.62 4.48 39.94
N ASN A 50 -29.98 4.51 38.77
CA ASN A 50 -30.65 4.89 37.52
C ASN A 50 -31.77 3.91 37.16
N ILE A 51 -31.50 2.60 37.25
CA ILE A 51 -32.51 1.55 37.01
C ILE A 51 -33.70 1.70 37.96
N LEU A 52 -33.45 1.95 39.25
CA LEU A 52 -34.51 2.09 40.24
C LEU A 52 -35.29 3.41 40.08
N LYS A 53 -34.62 4.51 39.74
CA LYS A 53 -35.30 5.79 39.43
C LYS A 53 -36.22 5.64 38.23
N ASP A 54 -35.74 5.07 37.13
CA ASP A 54 -36.54 4.81 35.93
C ASP A 54 -37.72 3.87 36.24
N ALA A 55 -37.51 2.82 37.03
CA ALA A 55 -38.58 1.92 37.44
C ALA A 55 -39.64 2.59 38.35
N ILE A 56 -39.25 3.61 39.14
CA ILE A 56 -40.18 4.40 39.94
C ILE A 56 -40.96 5.38 39.05
N GLU A 57 -40.26 6.12 38.19
CA GLU A 57 -40.85 7.11 37.27
C GLU A 57 -41.84 6.47 36.29
N THR A 58 -41.54 5.25 35.82
CA THR A 58 -42.42 4.48 34.93
C THR A 58 -43.52 3.71 35.67
N GLU A 59 -43.67 3.91 36.99
CA GLU A 59 -44.63 3.23 37.87
C GLU A 59 -44.55 1.69 37.80
N LYS A 60 -43.40 1.13 37.40
CA LYS A 60 -43.19 -0.32 37.34
C LYS A 60 -42.82 -0.89 38.71
N LEU A 61 -42.08 -0.15 39.52
CA LEU A 61 -41.62 -0.60 40.84
C LEU A 61 -42.79 -0.77 41.83
N ILE A 62 -43.82 0.07 41.75
CA ILE A 62 -45.01 -0.01 42.63
C ILE A 62 -45.87 -1.26 42.34
N GLN A 63 -45.78 -1.82 41.13
CA GLN A 63 -46.49 -3.03 40.73
C GLN A 63 -45.83 -4.32 41.25
N LEU A 64 -44.59 -4.23 41.75
CA LEU A 64 -43.89 -5.39 42.29
C LEU A 64 -44.46 -5.82 43.65
N PRO A 65 -44.39 -7.11 44.01
CA PRO A 65 -44.71 -7.59 45.34
C PRO A 65 -44.09 -6.75 46.46
N ILE A 66 -44.86 -6.44 47.51
CA ILE A 66 -44.41 -5.61 48.65
C ILE A 66 -43.13 -6.17 49.30
N THR A 67 -42.95 -7.48 49.31
CA THR A 67 -41.72 -8.12 49.83
C THR A 67 -40.48 -7.66 49.07
N ILE A 68 -40.54 -7.58 47.73
CA ILE A 68 -39.44 -7.11 46.89
C ILE A 68 -39.16 -5.63 47.17
N GLN A 69 -40.21 -4.81 47.27
CA GLN A 69 -40.06 -3.39 47.58
C GLN A 69 -39.41 -3.18 48.97
N LYS A 70 -39.72 -4.04 49.95
CA LYS A 70 -39.10 -3.99 51.29
C LYS A 70 -37.62 -4.37 51.26
N GLU A 71 -37.27 -5.40 50.51
CA GLU A 71 -35.87 -5.85 50.40
C GLU A 71 -34.99 -4.80 49.72
N LEU A 72 -35.49 -4.17 48.64
CA LEU A 72 -34.80 -3.07 47.97
C LEU A 72 -34.65 -1.86 48.90
N ALA A 73 -35.73 -1.44 49.58
CA ALA A 73 -35.68 -0.33 50.52
C ALA A 73 -34.69 -0.56 51.66
N ALA A 74 -34.67 -1.77 52.24
CA ALA A 74 -33.73 -2.14 53.28
C ALA A 74 -32.27 -2.12 52.79
N SER A 75 -32.03 -2.52 51.53
CA SER A 75 -30.70 -2.45 50.92
C SER A 75 -30.24 -1.00 50.71
N LEU A 76 -31.13 -0.12 50.23
CA LEU A 76 -30.85 1.31 50.07
C LEU A 76 -30.61 2.01 51.42
N ASP A 77 -31.40 1.69 52.45
CA ASP A 77 -31.21 2.18 53.82
C ASP A 77 -29.83 1.78 54.36
N ALA A 78 -29.42 0.53 54.14
CA ALA A 78 -28.10 0.04 54.57
C ALA A 78 -26.97 0.79 53.86
N ILE A 79 -27.05 0.97 52.53
CA ILE A 79 -26.07 1.74 51.75
C ILE A 79 -25.95 3.17 52.26
N SER A 80 -27.08 3.86 52.47
CA SER A 80 -27.10 5.22 53.00
C SER A 80 -26.46 5.31 54.39
N LYS A 81 -26.74 4.34 55.27
CA LYS A 81 -26.12 4.28 56.59
C LYS A 81 -24.60 4.07 56.51
N HIS A 82 -24.14 3.12 55.71
CA HIS A 82 -22.71 2.83 55.57
C HIS A 82 -21.95 3.97 54.89
N GLN A 83 -22.53 4.59 53.86
CA GLN A 83 -21.96 5.77 53.22
C GLN A 83 -21.87 6.96 54.19
N THR A 84 -22.94 7.24 54.94
CA THR A 84 -22.92 8.28 55.97
C THR A 84 -21.88 7.98 57.06
N GLY A 85 -21.77 6.73 57.49
CA GLY A 85 -20.76 6.28 58.45
C GLY A 85 -19.34 6.48 57.93
N LEU A 86 -19.10 6.17 56.66
CA LEU A 86 -17.80 6.35 56.00
C LEU A 86 -17.42 7.83 55.88
N ILE A 87 -18.36 8.69 55.50
CA ILE A 87 -18.17 10.16 55.49
C ILE A 87 -17.91 10.68 56.91
N GLY A 88 -18.59 10.12 57.91
CA GLY A 88 -18.39 10.41 59.33
C GLY A 88 -17.07 9.87 59.91
N GLY A 89 -16.29 9.13 59.13
CA GLY A 89 -14.97 8.61 59.50
C GLY A 89 -14.96 7.24 60.17
N SER A 90 -16.04 6.48 60.07
CA SER A 90 -16.08 5.06 60.48
C SER A 90 -15.57 4.17 59.35
N ASP A 91 -14.87 3.08 59.69
CA ASP A 91 -14.42 2.10 58.70
C ASP A 91 -15.57 1.20 58.24
N GLU A 92 -16.30 1.66 57.23
CA GLU A 92 -17.49 1.00 56.66
C GLU A 92 -17.26 0.50 55.22
N VAL A 93 -16.01 0.49 54.73
CA VAL A 93 -15.69 0.16 53.32
C VAL A 93 -16.23 -1.21 52.92
N VAL A 94 -16.02 -2.24 53.75
CA VAL A 94 -16.47 -3.61 53.47
C VAL A 94 -18.00 -3.72 53.52
N ASN A 95 -18.63 -3.04 54.48
CA ASN A 95 -20.08 -3.10 54.65
C ASN A 95 -20.81 -2.35 53.52
N LEU A 96 -20.25 -1.23 53.06
CA LEU A 96 -20.76 -0.47 51.93
C LEU A 96 -20.65 -1.26 50.63
N THR A 97 -19.47 -1.77 50.30
CA THR A 97 -19.24 -2.59 49.08
C THR A 97 -20.14 -3.82 49.06
N THR A 98 -20.31 -4.50 50.21
CA THR A 98 -21.23 -5.65 50.35
C THR A 98 -22.70 -5.26 50.15
N SER A 99 -23.12 -4.12 50.69
CA SER A 99 -24.52 -3.67 50.58
C SER A 99 -24.86 -3.21 49.16
N VAL A 100 -23.90 -2.60 48.46
CA VAL A 100 -24.01 -2.27 47.04
C VAL A 100 -24.10 -3.54 46.19
N GLU A 101 -23.24 -4.53 46.42
CA GLU A 101 -23.28 -5.80 45.69
C GLU A 101 -24.60 -6.54 45.91
N LYS A 102 -25.13 -6.51 47.13
CA LYS A 102 -26.46 -7.04 47.44
C LYS A 102 -27.55 -6.32 46.63
N LEU A 103 -27.51 -4.99 46.53
CA LEU A 103 -28.47 -4.24 45.73
C LEU A 103 -28.38 -4.63 44.24
N SER A 104 -27.17 -4.69 43.68
CA SER A 104 -26.94 -5.14 42.30
C SER A 104 -27.48 -6.54 42.06
N THR A 105 -27.26 -7.46 42.99
CA THR A 105 -27.79 -8.84 42.92
C THR A 105 -29.31 -8.85 42.93
N LEU A 106 -29.98 -8.05 43.79
CA LEU A 106 -31.44 -7.96 43.84
C LEU A 106 -32.01 -7.39 42.52
N ILE A 107 -31.35 -6.39 41.93
CA ILE A 107 -31.74 -5.82 40.62
C ILE A 107 -31.69 -6.89 39.52
N TRP A 108 -30.67 -7.75 39.53
CA TRP A 108 -30.56 -8.87 38.60
C TRP A 108 -31.58 -9.96 38.87
N GLN A 109 -31.68 -10.41 40.13
CA GLN A 109 -32.57 -11.49 40.56
C GLN A 109 -34.04 -11.19 40.25
N TYR A 110 -34.47 -9.94 40.43
CA TYR A 110 -35.84 -9.51 40.13
C TYR A 110 -36.01 -8.98 38.70
N GLY A 111 -34.97 -9.04 37.87
CA GLY A 111 -35.05 -8.63 36.47
C GLY A 111 -35.33 -7.14 36.27
N LEU A 112 -35.02 -6.28 37.24
CA LEU A 112 -35.35 -4.84 37.21
C LEU A 112 -34.62 -4.11 36.08
N HIS A 113 -33.46 -4.63 35.65
CA HIS A 113 -32.74 -4.16 34.47
C HIS A 113 -33.59 -4.24 33.18
N ASN A 114 -34.50 -5.21 33.07
CA ASN A 114 -35.43 -5.31 31.94
C ASN A 114 -36.63 -4.36 32.05
N LEU A 115 -36.88 -3.83 33.25
CA LEU A 115 -37.90 -2.81 33.47
C LEU A 115 -37.39 -1.42 33.07
N SER A 116 -36.07 -1.23 33.07
CA SER A 116 -35.42 -0.01 32.58
C SER A 116 -35.20 -0.03 31.07
N GLY A 117 -35.36 1.12 30.41
CA GLY A 117 -35.10 1.25 28.96
C GLY A 117 -33.63 1.06 28.55
N GLU A 118 -32.70 1.03 29.51
CA GLU A 118 -31.24 1.01 29.26
C GLU A 118 -30.72 -0.31 28.67
N VAL A 119 -31.25 -1.47 29.08
CA VAL A 119 -30.77 -2.78 28.57
C VAL A 119 -31.10 -2.98 27.09
N LEU A 120 -32.27 -2.51 26.64
CA LEU A 120 -32.63 -2.46 25.23
C LEU A 120 -31.69 -1.55 24.42
N GLY A 121 -31.24 -0.45 25.02
CA GLY A 121 -30.23 0.44 24.45
C GLY A 121 -28.87 -0.23 24.28
N TYR A 122 -28.41 -1.01 25.27
CA TYR A 122 -27.15 -1.75 25.18
C TYR A 122 -27.19 -2.85 24.12
N GLN A 123 -28.29 -3.60 24.01
CA GLN A 123 -28.42 -4.61 22.96
C GLN A 123 -28.44 -3.99 21.56
N ALA A 124 -29.08 -2.83 21.38
CA ALA A 124 -29.04 -2.08 20.13
C ALA A 124 -27.61 -1.60 19.81
N LYS A 125 -26.89 -1.06 20.79
CA LYS A 125 -25.48 -0.64 20.62
C LYS A 125 -24.55 -1.81 20.31
N LEU A 126 -24.75 -2.97 20.95
CA LEU A 126 -23.99 -4.18 20.68
C LEU A 126 -24.21 -4.68 19.24
N ASN A 127 -25.46 -4.64 18.77
CA ASN A 127 -25.77 -4.98 17.39
C ASN A 127 -25.14 -3.99 16.39
N GLN A 128 -25.13 -2.69 16.71
CA GLN A 128 -24.43 -1.68 15.91
C GLN A 128 -22.91 -1.95 15.86
N LEU A 129 -22.29 -2.24 17.00
CA LEU A 129 -20.86 -2.60 17.08
C LEU A 129 -20.55 -3.83 16.24
N LYS A 130 -21.39 -4.87 16.29
CA LYS A 130 -21.21 -6.08 15.49
C LYS A 130 -21.30 -5.81 13.98
N VAL A 131 -22.18 -4.90 13.56
CA VAL A 131 -22.26 -4.47 12.16
C VAL A 131 -20.99 -3.70 11.76
N MET A 132 -20.48 -2.81 12.62
CA MET A 132 -19.24 -2.08 12.37
C MET A 132 -18.02 -3.00 12.32
N GLU A 133 -17.95 -4.02 13.18
CA GLU A 133 -16.88 -5.04 13.19
C GLU A 133 -16.85 -5.81 11.87
N LEU A 134 -18.02 -6.23 11.37
CA LEU A 134 -18.12 -6.91 10.07
C LEU A 134 -17.66 -6.00 8.92
N ALA A 135 -18.08 -4.73 8.92
CA ALA A 135 -17.66 -3.77 7.90
C ALA A 135 -16.16 -3.48 7.95
N ALA A 136 -15.57 -3.38 9.16
CA ALA A 136 -14.14 -3.21 9.35
C ALA A 136 -13.34 -4.41 8.84
N THR A 137 -13.80 -5.63 9.16
CA THR A 137 -13.19 -6.88 8.69
C THR A 137 -13.18 -6.96 7.17
N GLU A 138 -14.31 -6.63 6.53
CA GLU A 138 -14.41 -6.62 5.07
C GLU A 138 -13.51 -5.56 4.44
N THR A 139 -13.44 -4.36 5.04
CA THR A 139 -12.54 -3.29 4.59
C THR A 139 -11.07 -3.72 4.66
N THR A 140 -10.65 -4.36 5.74
CA THR A 140 -9.29 -4.91 5.89
C THR A 140 -9.00 -5.94 4.81
N ARG A 141 -9.94 -6.87 4.54
CA ARG A 141 -9.81 -7.88 3.50
C ARG A 141 -9.60 -7.25 2.11
N VAL A 142 -10.39 -6.23 1.76
CA VAL A 142 -10.25 -5.52 0.48
C VAL A 142 -8.93 -4.75 0.42
N LEU A 143 -8.49 -4.17 1.54
CA LEU A 143 -7.20 -3.47 1.62
C LEU A 143 -6.02 -4.41 1.38
N GLU A 144 -6.03 -5.59 1.99
CA GLU A 144 -5.01 -6.63 1.78
C GLU A 144 -4.94 -7.08 0.32
N GLN A 145 -6.09 -7.26 -0.34
CA GLN A 145 -6.15 -7.53 -1.78
C GLN A 145 -5.57 -6.37 -2.60
N GLY A 146 -5.89 -5.13 -2.23
CA GLY A 146 -5.33 -3.93 -2.87
C GLY A 146 -3.80 -3.82 -2.74
N ILE A 147 -3.24 -4.22 -1.59
CA ILE A 147 -1.79 -4.26 -1.38
C ILE A 147 -1.13 -5.27 -2.32
N GLN A 148 -1.69 -6.48 -2.45
CA GLN A 148 -1.16 -7.48 -3.37
C GLN A 148 -1.14 -6.98 -4.82
N VAL A 149 -2.21 -6.34 -5.28
CA VAL A 149 -2.29 -5.76 -6.63
C VAL A 149 -1.27 -4.64 -6.82
N LYS A 150 -1.10 -3.77 -5.81
CA LYS A 150 -0.10 -2.69 -5.85
C LYS A 150 1.32 -3.25 -5.98
N ASP A 151 1.65 -4.33 -5.27
CA ASP A 151 2.99 -4.92 -5.33
C ASP A 151 3.25 -5.57 -6.69
N GLN A 152 2.25 -6.24 -7.27
CA GLN A 152 2.32 -6.73 -8.66
C GLN A 152 2.52 -5.59 -9.67
N LEU A 153 1.81 -4.47 -9.50
CA LEU A 153 1.98 -3.29 -10.36
C LEU A 153 3.38 -2.66 -10.24
N LYS A 154 3.97 -2.67 -9.04
CA LYS A 154 5.36 -2.20 -8.85
C LYS A 154 6.37 -3.09 -9.57
N GLU A 155 6.17 -4.40 -9.54
CA GLU A 155 7.02 -5.35 -10.25
C GLU A 155 6.93 -5.11 -11.77
N ILE A 156 5.72 -5.00 -12.31
CA ILE A 156 5.49 -4.70 -13.73
C ILE A 156 6.12 -3.37 -14.12
N LEU A 157 5.97 -2.33 -13.28
CA LEU A 157 6.57 -1.02 -13.55
C LEU A 157 8.10 -1.08 -13.58
N GLY A 158 8.71 -1.86 -12.66
CA GLY A 158 10.15 -2.09 -12.65
C GLY A 158 10.64 -2.76 -13.93
N GLU A 159 9.96 -3.82 -14.36
CA GLU A 159 10.29 -4.53 -15.59
C GLU A 159 10.10 -3.65 -16.84
N ALA A 160 9.01 -2.88 -16.90
CA ALA A 160 8.76 -1.94 -18.00
C ALA A 160 9.84 -0.84 -18.09
N THR A 161 10.32 -0.36 -16.94
CA THR A 161 11.41 0.63 -16.89
C THR A 161 12.70 0.04 -17.44
N LYS A 162 13.05 -1.18 -17.02
CA LYS A 162 14.24 -1.90 -17.50
C LYS A 162 14.17 -2.21 -19.00
N GLN A 163 12.99 -2.60 -19.49
CA GLN A 163 12.76 -2.80 -20.93
C GLN A 163 12.90 -1.50 -21.72
N SER A 164 12.40 -0.38 -21.18
CA SER A 164 12.56 0.95 -21.79
C SER A 164 14.04 1.34 -21.93
N GLU A 165 14.84 1.14 -20.88
CA GLU A 165 16.30 1.38 -20.92
C GLU A 165 16.99 0.49 -21.97
N THR A 166 16.61 -0.78 -22.03
CA THR A 166 17.14 -1.74 -23.03
C THR A 166 16.79 -1.31 -24.45
N LEU A 167 15.55 -0.85 -24.68
CA LEU A 167 15.09 -0.30 -25.95
C LEU A 167 15.89 0.94 -26.36
N GLN A 168 16.14 1.87 -25.44
CA GLN A 168 16.96 3.05 -25.71
C GLN A 168 18.39 2.66 -26.12
N MET A 169 18.97 1.67 -25.46
CA MET A 169 20.29 1.16 -25.81
C MET A 169 20.32 0.53 -27.21
N HIS A 170 19.29 -0.26 -27.57
CA HIS A 170 19.17 -0.82 -28.91
C HIS A 170 18.99 0.25 -29.98
N VAL A 171 18.18 1.28 -29.72
CA VAL A 171 18.00 2.42 -30.65
C VAL A 171 19.32 3.17 -30.85
N ALA A 172 20.08 3.41 -29.79
CA ALA A 172 21.40 4.03 -29.89
C ALA A 172 22.35 3.18 -30.74
N GLY A 173 22.41 1.86 -30.49
CA GLY A 173 23.22 0.92 -31.27
C GLY A 173 22.81 0.83 -32.74
N ALA A 174 21.50 0.87 -33.03
CA ALA A 174 20.97 0.91 -34.38
C ALA A 174 21.39 2.20 -35.12
N ASN A 175 21.34 3.35 -34.44
CA ASN A 175 21.81 4.62 -35.01
C ASN A 175 23.33 4.60 -35.30
N THR A 176 24.14 4.05 -34.41
CA THR A 176 25.58 3.87 -34.67
C THR A 176 25.84 2.92 -35.85
N SER A 177 25.05 1.85 -35.98
CA SER A 177 25.16 0.92 -37.10
C SER A 177 24.72 1.57 -38.41
N LEU A 178 23.69 2.41 -38.38
CA LEU A 178 23.22 3.18 -39.54
C LEU A 178 24.29 4.17 -40.02
N THR A 179 24.93 4.92 -39.12
CA THR A 179 26.01 5.84 -39.50
C THR A 179 27.22 5.10 -40.05
N ALA A 180 27.61 3.97 -39.45
CA ALA A 180 28.70 3.13 -39.96
C ALA A 180 28.38 2.55 -41.36
N THR A 181 27.13 2.11 -41.57
CA THR A 181 26.67 1.57 -42.85
C THR A 181 26.66 2.65 -43.94
N ASN A 182 26.19 3.86 -43.61
CA ASN A 182 26.22 4.99 -44.53
C ASN A 182 27.66 5.37 -44.91
N ALA A 183 28.58 5.42 -43.95
CA ALA A 183 29.99 5.69 -44.22
C ALA A 183 30.61 4.62 -45.14
N ALA A 184 30.32 3.34 -44.90
CA ALA A 184 30.78 2.24 -45.75
C ALA A 184 30.19 2.33 -47.18
N LEU A 185 28.92 2.74 -47.31
CA LEU A 185 28.28 2.97 -48.60
C LEU A 185 28.95 4.11 -49.38
N GLU A 186 29.20 5.26 -48.74
CA GLU A 186 29.91 6.38 -49.35
C GLU A 186 31.32 5.97 -49.82
N GLN A 187 32.05 5.22 -49.00
CA GLN A 187 33.37 4.69 -49.38
C GLN A 187 33.28 3.74 -50.58
N THR A 188 32.25 2.90 -50.63
CA THR A 188 32.03 1.97 -51.74
C THR A 188 31.73 2.72 -53.03
N ILE A 189 30.91 3.78 -52.98
CA ILE A 189 30.63 4.65 -54.14
C ILE A 189 31.92 5.31 -54.64
N ALA A 190 32.71 5.90 -53.75
CA ALA A 190 33.98 6.53 -54.11
C ALA A 190 34.98 5.53 -54.73
N THR A 191 35.03 4.31 -54.21
CA THR A 191 35.89 3.24 -54.75
C THR A 191 35.42 2.78 -56.13
N SER A 192 34.10 2.65 -56.33
CA SER A 192 33.50 2.32 -57.62
C SER A 192 33.78 3.37 -58.70
N GLN A 193 33.73 4.65 -58.34
CA GLN A 193 34.11 5.75 -59.25
C GLN A 193 35.59 5.65 -59.66
N LYS A 194 36.51 5.48 -58.70
CA LYS A 194 37.95 5.29 -59.00
C LYS A 194 38.21 4.05 -59.87
N ALA A 195 37.49 2.95 -59.64
CA ALA A 195 37.59 1.75 -60.45
C ALA A 195 37.13 2.01 -61.90
N THR A 196 36.06 2.80 -62.07
CA THR A 196 35.56 3.21 -63.39
C THR A 196 36.58 4.09 -64.12
N GLU A 197 37.16 5.09 -63.44
CA GLU A 197 38.21 5.94 -64.00
C GLU A 197 39.46 5.13 -64.42
N SER A 198 39.85 4.16 -63.58
CA SER A 198 40.96 3.26 -63.88
C SER A 198 40.66 2.38 -65.10
N LEU A 199 39.43 1.85 -65.19
CA LEU A 199 38.99 1.04 -66.34
C LEU A 199 39.03 1.87 -67.64
N THR A 200 38.55 3.11 -67.62
CA THR A 200 38.64 4.01 -68.79
C THR A 200 40.09 4.26 -69.19
N THR A 201 40.99 4.44 -68.22
CA THR A 201 42.42 4.62 -68.49
C THR A 201 43.03 3.38 -69.14
N VAL A 202 42.70 2.19 -68.65
CA VAL A 202 43.14 0.90 -69.22
C VAL A 202 42.63 0.75 -70.66
N GLN A 203 41.36 1.04 -70.93
CA GLN A 203 40.79 1.00 -72.28
C GLN A 203 41.48 1.96 -73.25
N GLN A 204 41.81 3.18 -72.80
CA GLN A 204 42.56 4.14 -73.62
C GLN A 204 43.99 3.65 -73.91
N ALA A 205 44.65 3.04 -72.93
CA ALA A 205 45.98 2.47 -73.11
C ALA A 205 45.96 1.28 -74.08
N GLU A 206 44.94 0.42 -74.01
CA GLU A 206 44.73 -0.70 -74.93
C GLU A 206 44.55 -0.22 -76.37
N THR A 207 43.71 0.81 -76.60
CA THR A 207 43.53 1.42 -77.93
C THR A 207 44.84 1.96 -78.48
N LYS A 208 45.58 2.75 -77.69
CA LYS A 208 46.90 3.28 -78.11
C LYS A 208 47.91 2.18 -78.41
N SER A 209 47.93 1.13 -77.59
CA SER A 209 48.80 -0.03 -77.82
C SER A 209 48.46 -0.74 -79.12
N THR A 210 47.17 -0.85 -79.45
CA THR A 210 46.69 -1.45 -80.70
C THR A 210 47.08 -0.59 -81.92
N GLU A 211 46.94 0.75 -81.81
CA GLU A 211 47.40 1.69 -82.83
C GLU A 211 48.91 1.58 -83.07
N LEU A 212 49.71 1.58 -82.01
CA LEU A 212 51.17 1.41 -82.09
C LEU A 212 51.56 0.07 -82.72
N LEU A 213 50.87 -1.02 -82.38
CA LEU A 213 51.09 -2.33 -82.99
C LEU A 213 50.81 -2.30 -84.50
N ALA A 214 49.71 -1.66 -84.92
CA ALA A 214 49.39 -1.51 -86.33
C ALA A 214 50.44 -0.67 -87.08
N THR A 215 50.89 0.45 -86.48
CA THR A 215 51.99 1.27 -87.03
C THR A 215 53.29 0.48 -87.14
N SER A 216 53.66 -0.27 -86.10
CA SER A 216 54.86 -1.11 -86.09
C SER A 216 54.79 -2.21 -87.16
N THR A 217 53.65 -2.87 -87.29
CA THR A 217 53.41 -3.91 -88.32
C THR A 217 53.56 -3.33 -89.73
N LYS A 218 52.99 -2.14 -89.99
CA LYS A 218 53.14 -1.45 -91.27
C LYS A 218 54.60 -1.07 -91.54
N SER A 219 55.27 -0.46 -90.56
CA SER A 219 56.68 -0.10 -90.68
C SER A 219 57.56 -1.33 -90.95
N ASN A 220 57.25 -2.47 -90.34
CA ASN A 220 57.98 -3.71 -90.57
C ASN A 220 57.75 -4.25 -92.00
N ALA A 221 56.53 -4.15 -92.52
CA ALA A 221 56.23 -4.49 -93.91
C ALA A 221 56.98 -3.58 -94.90
N ASP A 222 57.05 -2.27 -94.61
CA ASP A 222 57.82 -1.31 -95.42
C ASP A 222 59.32 -1.64 -95.41
N ILE A 223 59.89 -2.00 -94.25
CA ILE A 223 61.29 -2.44 -94.14
C ILE A 223 61.55 -3.69 -94.98
N LEU A 224 60.69 -4.71 -94.91
CA LEU A 224 60.82 -5.93 -95.72
C LEU A 224 60.72 -5.63 -97.23
N ALA A 225 59.86 -4.69 -97.62
CA ALA A 225 59.76 -4.25 -99.00
C ALA A 225 61.04 -3.54 -99.47
N PHE A 226 61.60 -2.65 -98.65
CA PHE A 226 62.89 -2.02 -98.94
C PHE A 226 64.05 -3.03 -98.98
N GLU A 227 64.08 -3.99 -98.07
CA GLU A 227 65.08 -5.06 -98.06
C GLU A 227 65.00 -5.89 -99.35
N THR A 228 63.80 -6.21 -99.82
CA THR A 228 63.57 -6.90 -101.09
C THR A 228 64.11 -6.07 -102.27
N GLN A 229 63.78 -4.78 -102.32
CA GLN A 229 64.28 -3.86 -103.36
C GLN A 229 65.82 -3.74 -103.35
N ILE A 230 66.43 -3.66 -102.17
CA ILE A 230 67.89 -3.63 -102.02
C ILE A 230 68.49 -4.94 -102.53
N ASN A 231 67.94 -6.09 -102.18
CA ASN A 231 68.42 -7.39 -102.65
C ASN A 231 68.27 -7.55 -104.18
N GLU A 232 67.18 -7.07 -104.77
CA GLU A 232 67.00 -7.00 -106.23
C GLU A 232 68.04 -6.09 -106.90
N LEU A 233 68.32 -4.93 -106.31
CA LEU A 233 69.34 -4.00 -106.80
C LEU A 233 70.74 -4.63 -106.74
N VAL A 234 71.12 -5.20 -105.59
CA VAL A 234 72.42 -5.85 -105.36
C VAL A 234 72.60 -7.05 -106.29
N SER A 235 71.58 -7.89 -106.46
CA SER A 235 71.63 -9.01 -107.40
C SER A 235 71.75 -8.54 -108.85
N GLY A 236 71.07 -7.45 -109.22
CA GLY A 236 71.22 -6.78 -110.51
C GLY A 236 72.64 -6.26 -110.78
N PHE A 237 73.28 -5.65 -109.77
CA PHE A 237 74.69 -5.25 -109.87
C PHE A 237 75.64 -6.45 -109.98
N THR A 238 75.41 -7.49 -109.19
CA THR A 238 76.23 -8.72 -109.21
C THR A 238 76.17 -9.42 -110.57
N ARG A 239 74.99 -9.42 -111.22
CA ARG A 239 74.80 -9.93 -112.59
C ARG A 239 75.53 -9.12 -113.66
N ARG A 240 75.69 -7.81 -113.46
CA ARG A 240 76.40 -6.92 -114.40
C ARG A 240 77.92 -6.99 -114.30
N ILE A 241 78.47 -7.54 -113.21
CA ILE A 241 79.91 -7.71 -113.00
C ILE A 241 80.40 -9.08 -113.54
N GLN A 242 79.49 -10.02 -113.83
CA GLN A 242 79.80 -11.35 -114.38
C GLN A 242 79.63 -11.47 -115.91
N VAL A 243 79.49 -10.36 -116.63
CA VAL A 243 79.56 -10.27 -118.10
C VAL A 243 80.77 -9.44 -118.48
#